data_AF-A0A7K1KTL6-F1
#
_entry.id   AF-A0A7K1KTL6-F1
#
_cell.length_a   1.000
_cell.length_b   1.000
_cell.length_c   1.000
_cell.angle_alpha   90.00
_cell.angle_beta   90.00
_cell.angle_gamma   90.00
#
_symmetry.space_group_name_H-M   'P 1'
#
loop_
_entity.id
_entity.type
_entity.pdbx_description
1 polymer ?
#
loop_
_entity_poly.entity_id
_entity_poly.type
_entity_poly.pdbx_seq_one_letter_code
_entity_poly.pdbx_strand_id
1 'polypeptide(L)'
;MRHVLRYLGVLLLFGIGAVHLREYVADHYRVIPIIGVLFALNFAGAVAMGIVLASPPRWPPLFGRAPLALVALGAAGFALGTIIGLLISEQASLFGFHEYGYRSVIVLALALEGAAVVVLLGFAALETRRTRGRPSTDAG
;
A
#
# COMPACT_ATOMS: atom_id res chain seq x y z
N MET A 1 -12.63 15.28 5.68
CA MET A 1 -12.07 14.54 4.52
C MET A 1 -10.75 13.83 4.82
N ARG A 2 -9.70 14.51 5.29
CA ARG A 2 -8.38 13.89 5.54
C ARG A 2 -8.40 12.63 6.42
N HIS A 3 -9.07 12.68 7.57
CA HIS A 3 -9.19 11.52 8.47
C HIS A 3 -9.98 10.37 7.83
N VAL A 4 -10.98 10.69 7.01
CA VAL A 4 -11.76 9.68 6.25
C VAL A 4 -10.84 8.98 5.26
N LEU A 5 -10.08 9.72 4.44
CA LEU A 5 -9.13 9.13 3.50
C LEU A 5 -8.04 8.33 4.21
N ARG A 6 -7.57 8.79 5.36
CA ARG A 6 -6.60 8.06 6.18
C ARG A 6 -7.13 6.68 6.59
N TYR A 7 -8.29 6.63 7.23
CA TYR A 7 -8.84 5.37 7.71
C TYR A 7 -9.37 4.48 6.58
N LEU A 8 -9.88 5.07 5.50
CA LEU A 8 -10.19 4.32 4.29
C LEU A 8 -8.92 3.68 3.70
N GLY A 9 -7.81 4.42 3.62
CA GLY A 9 -6.51 3.87 3.22
C GLY A 9 -6.03 2.73 4.12
N VAL A 10 -6.21 2.86 5.44
CA VAL A 10 -5.92 1.77 6.40
C VAL A 10 -6.75 0.52 6.11
N LEU A 11 -8.07 0.68 5.92
CA LEU A 11 -8.96 -0.45 5.61
C LEU A 11 -8.60 -1.11 4.29
N LEU A 12 -8.28 -0.33 3.26
CA LEU A 12 -7.85 -0.83 1.96
C LEU A 12 -6.53 -1.60 2.08
N LEU A 13 -5.54 -1.10 2.83
CA LEU A 13 -4.28 -1.81 3.06
C LEU A 13 -4.48 -3.14 3.79
N PHE A 14 -5.38 -3.21 4.77
CA PHE A 14 -5.73 -4.50 5.39
C PHE A 14 -6.48 -5.43 4.44
N GLY A 15 -7.34 -4.90 3.58
CA GLY A 15 -7.98 -5.67 2.50
C GLY A 15 -6.95 -6.28 1.54
N ILE A 16 -5.99 -5.47 1.07
CA ILE A 16 -4.86 -5.92 0.23
C ILE A 16 -4.09 -7.03 0.95
N GLY A 17 -3.71 -6.82 2.21
CA GLY A 17 -3.02 -7.85 2.99
C GLY A 17 -3.82 -9.15 3.07
N ALA A 18 -5.12 -9.08 3.35
CA ALA A 18 -5.98 -10.26 3.44
C ALA A 18 -6.06 -11.04 2.11
N VAL A 19 -6.14 -10.33 0.98
CA VAL A 19 -6.18 -10.96 -0.35
C VAL A 19 -4.84 -11.61 -0.70
N HIS A 20 -3.71 -10.92 -0.51
CA HIS A 20 -2.38 -11.49 -0.75
C HIS A 20 -2.07 -12.67 0.18
N LEU A 21 -2.55 -12.63 1.42
CA LEU A 21 -2.44 -13.78 2.35
C LEU A 21 -3.24 -14.97 1.83
N ARG A 22 -4.45 -14.75 1.32
CA ARG A 22 -5.27 -15.80 0.71
C ARG A 22 -4.56 -16.40 -0.50
N GLU A 23 -4.00 -15.59 -1.40
CA GLU A 23 -3.28 -16.09 -2.57
C GLU A 23 -2.04 -16.90 -2.16
N TYR A 24 -1.33 -16.42 -1.14
CA TYR A 24 -0.18 -17.12 -0.55
C TYR A 24 -0.56 -18.51 0.00
N VAL A 25 -1.64 -18.62 0.78
CA VAL A 25 -1.99 -19.88 1.47
C VAL A 25 -2.98 -20.76 0.69
N ALA A 26 -4.10 -20.20 0.24
CA ALA A 26 -5.23 -20.93 -0.33
C ALA A 26 -5.04 -21.18 -1.83
N ASP A 27 -4.45 -20.23 -2.54
CA ASP A 27 -4.18 -20.37 -3.99
C ASP A 27 -2.77 -20.91 -4.25
N HIS A 28 -2.07 -21.35 -3.19
CA HIS A 28 -0.81 -22.09 -3.21
C HIS A 28 0.42 -21.31 -3.71
N TYR A 29 0.41 -19.97 -3.67
CA TYR A 29 1.56 -19.19 -4.17
C TYR A 29 2.80 -19.39 -3.32
N ARG A 30 2.65 -19.82 -2.06
CA ARG A 30 3.74 -20.13 -1.13
C ARG A 30 4.77 -21.15 -1.65
N VAL A 31 4.41 -22.02 -2.60
CA VAL A 31 5.34 -23.04 -3.14
C VAL A 31 6.06 -22.57 -4.41
N ILE A 32 5.72 -21.39 -4.93
CA ILE A 32 6.31 -20.85 -6.14
C ILE A 32 7.61 -20.11 -5.75
N PRO A 33 8.78 -20.51 -6.29
CA PRO A 33 10.05 -19.85 -5.99
C PRO A 33 9.98 -18.34 -6.27
N ILE A 34 10.54 -17.53 -5.36
CA ILE A 34 10.52 -16.06 -5.36
C ILE A 34 9.12 -15.46 -5.21
N ILE A 35 8.14 -15.85 -6.02
CA ILE A 35 6.77 -15.32 -6.00
C ILE A 35 6.10 -15.55 -4.65
N GLY A 36 6.23 -16.74 -4.05
CA GLY A 36 5.68 -16.99 -2.72
C GLY A 36 6.23 -16.01 -1.67
N VAL A 37 7.53 -15.72 -1.72
CA VAL A 37 8.16 -14.73 -0.83
C VAL A 37 7.61 -13.34 -1.09
N LEU A 38 7.44 -12.94 -2.36
CA LEU A 38 6.86 -11.64 -2.71
C LEU A 38 5.42 -11.48 -2.20
N PHE A 39 4.58 -12.53 -2.28
CA PHE A 39 3.24 -12.50 -1.73
C PHE A 39 3.21 -12.43 -0.19
N ALA A 40 4.13 -13.13 0.48
CA ALA A 40 4.31 -12.98 1.92
C ALA A 40 4.75 -11.55 2.30
N LEU A 41 5.65 -10.95 1.53
CA LEU A 41 6.07 -9.56 1.69
C LEU A 41 4.96 -8.57 1.37
N ASN A 42 4.09 -8.85 0.38
CA ASN A 42 2.93 -8.03 0.09
C ASN A 42 1.96 -8.00 1.27
N PHE A 43 1.64 -9.18 1.82
CA PHE A 43 0.84 -9.28 3.04
C PHE A 43 1.46 -8.49 4.20
N ALA A 44 2.71 -8.78 4.54
CA ALA A 44 3.38 -8.17 5.68
C ALA A 44 3.53 -6.65 5.49
N GLY A 45 3.90 -6.21 4.29
CA GLY A 45 4.06 -4.80 3.93
C GLY A 45 2.76 -4.02 4.03
N ALA A 46 1.67 -4.56 3.46
CA ALA A 46 0.36 -3.92 3.52
C ALA A 46 -0.14 -3.79 4.96
N VAL A 47 -0.03 -4.85 5.77
CA VAL A 47 -0.43 -4.82 7.19
C VAL A 47 0.43 -3.83 7.98
N ALA A 48 1.75 -3.87 7.81
CA ALA A 48 2.66 -2.97 8.53
C ALA A 48 2.38 -1.51 8.19
N MET A 49 2.23 -1.16 6.91
CA MET A 49 1.88 0.20 6.49
C MET A 49 0.50 0.62 6.99
N GLY A 50 -0.48 -0.29 7.02
CA GLY A 50 -1.80 -0.06 7.60
C GLY A 50 -1.73 0.27 9.10
N ILE A 51 -0.97 -0.51 9.88
CA ILE A 51 -0.74 -0.26 11.31
C ILE A 51 -0.05 1.09 11.54
N VAL A 52 1.02 1.37 10.80
CA VAL A 52 1.75 2.64 10.89
C VAL A 52 0.80 3.80 10.57
N LEU A 53 0.01 3.69 9.51
CA LEU A 53 -0.95 4.73 9.12
C LEU A 53 -2.12 4.82 10.11
N ALA A 54 -2.50 3.77 10.84
CA ALA A 54 -3.52 3.83 11.90
C ALA A 54 -2.99 4.44 13.20
N SER A 55 -1.69 4.28 13.48
CA SER A 55 -1.07 4.67 14.75
C SER A 55 -1.10 6.19 15.01
N PRO A 56 -1.15 6.63 16.27
CA PRO A 56 -1.02 8.06 16.60
C PRO A 56 0.32 8.61 16.08
N PRO A 57 0.34 9.82 15.47
CA PRO A 57 1.58 10.38 14.94
C PRO A 57 2.51 10.82 16.08
N ARG A 58 3.39 9.92 16.52
CA ARG A 58 4.48 10.18 17.46
C ARG A 58 5.81 9.91 16.76
N TRP A 59 6.21 10.84 15.90
CA TRP A 59 7.38 10.69 15.03
C TRP A 59 8.53 11.56 15.51
N PRO A 60 9.78 11.06 15.49
CA PRO A 60 10.96 11.86 15.74
C PRO A 60 11.07 13.05 14.75
N PRO A 61 11.71 14.17 15.15
CA PRO A 61 11.87 15.36 14.30
C PRO A 61 12.54 15.08 12.94
N LEU A 62 13.34 14.01 12.86
CA LEU A 62 14.05 13.60 11.63
C LEU A 62 13.11 13.31 10.45
N PHE A 63 11.85 12.91 10.71
CA PHE A 63 10.88 12.60 9.66
C PHE A 63 10.19 13.86 9.09
N GLY A 64 10.66 15.04 9.48
CA GLY A 64 10.20 16.32 8.98
C GLY A 64 8.77 16.65 9.38
N ARG A 65 8.16 17.55 8.61
CA ARG A 65 6.86 18.14 8.96
C ARG A 65 5.65 17.27 8.61
N ALA A 66 5.82 16.24 7.76
CA ALA A 66 4.71 15.47 7.18
C ALA A 66 4.98 13.94 7.14
N PRO A 67 5.34 13.28 8.26
CA PRO A 67 5.72 11.86 8.28
C PRO A 67 4.62 10.95 7.71
N LEU A 68 3.35 11.22 8.01
CA LEU A 68 2.23 10.43 7.50
C LEU A 68 2.04 10.57 5.98
N ALA A 69 2.41 11.71 5.38
CA ALA A 69 2.35 11.87 3.93
C ALA A 69 3.40 10.97 3.25
N LEU A 70 4.60 10.86 3.83
CA LEU A 70 5.64 9.95 3.35
C LEU A 70 5.22 8.49 3.45
N VAL A 71 4.62 8.08 4.58
CA VAL A 71 4.07 6.74 4.74
C VAL A 71 3.01 6.44 3.69
N ALA A 72 2.09 7.38 3.44
CA ALA A 72 1.04 7.20 2.44
C ALA A 72 1.58 7.13 1.01
N LEU A 73 2.59 7.93 0.67
CA LEU A 73 3.28 7.84 -0.62
C LEU A 73 4.00 6.51 -0.79
N GLY A 74 4.69 6.04 0.25
CA GLY A 74 5.33 4.73 0.27
C GLY A 74 4.32 3.60 0.08
N ALA A 75 3.18 3.67 0.76
CA ALA A 75 2.09 2.70 0.64
C ALA A 75 1.41 2.72 -0.75
N ALA A 76 1.25 3.90 -1.35
CA ALA A 76 0.76 4.04 -2.72
C ALA A 76 1.76 3.47 -3.73
N GLY A 77 3.05 3.74 -3.57
CA GLY A 77 4.11 3.17 -4.41
C GLY A 77 4.20 1.65 -4.27
N PHE A 78 4.03 1.12 -3.05
CA PHE A 78 3.93 -0.30 -2.79
C PHE A 78 2.75 -0.94 -3.54
N ALA A 79 1.54 -0.38 -3.43
CA ALA A 79 0.36 -0.90 -4.13
C ALA A 79 0.48 -0.76 -5.67
N LEU A 80 1.13 0.29 -6.17
CA LEU A 80 1.47 0.38 -7.60
C LEU A 80 2.45 -0.72 -8.01
N GLY A 81 3.45 -1.03 -7.18
CA GLY A 81 4.41 -2.07 -7.43
C GLY A 81 3.77 -3.45 -7.56
N THR A 82 2.76 -3.76 -6.75
CA THR A 82 2.03 -5.03 -6.84
C THR A 82 1.21 -5.12 -8.13
N ILE A 83 0.49 -4.05 -8.51
CA ILE A 83 -0.22 -3.95 -9.80
C ILE A 83 0.74 -4.13 -10.97
N ILE A 84 1.87 -3.42 -10.96
CA ILE A 84 2.88 -3.52 -12.02
C ILE A 84 3.46 -4.95 -12.09
N GLY A 85 3.73 -5.57 -10.95
CA GLY A 85 4.17 -6.96 -10.87
C GLY A 85 3.19 -7.92 -11.54
N LEU A 86 1.89 -7.77 -11.26
CA LEU A 86 0.84 -8.56 -11.90
C LEU A 86 0.83 -8.33 -13.42
N LEU A 87 0.81 -7.08 -13.87
CA LEU A 87 0.80 -6.74 -15.30
C LEU A 87 2.01 -7.32 -16.04
N ILE A 88 3.20 -7.28 -15.42
CA ILE A 88 4.40 -7.90 -15.98
C ILE A 88 4.22 -9.41 -16.04
N SER A 89 3.72 -10.07 -14.98
CA SER A 89 3.51 -11.52 -14.96
C SER A 89 2.42 -12.02 -15.91
N GLU A 90 1.50 -11.15 -16.34
CA GLU A 90 0.45 -11.47 -17.32
C GLU A 90 0.94 -11.29 -18.76
N GLN A 91 1.77 -10.27 -19.02
CA GLN A 91 2.29 -9.99 -20.37
C GLN A 91 3.54 -10.81 -20.69
N ALA A 92 4.33 -11.13 -19.66
CA ALA A 92 5.59 -11.85 -19.74
C ALA A 92 5.76 -12.72 -18.48
N SER A 93 6.86 -13.46 -18.36
CA SER A 93 7.16 -14.15 -17.11
C SER A 93 7.83 -13.19 -16.12
N LEU A 94 7.35 -13.13 -14.88
CA LEU A 94 8.02 -12.50 -13.76
C LEU A 94 8.77 -13.58 -12.95
N PHE A 95 10.10 -13.56 -12.98
CA PHE A 95 10.94 -14.60 -12.33
C PHE A 95 10.59 -16.05 -12.74
N GLY A 96 10.17 -16.24 -14.01
CA GLY A 96 9.74 -17.54 -14.52
C GLY A 96 8.28 -17.92 -14.19
N PHE A 97 7.56 -17.09 -13.42
CA PHE A 97 6.12 -17.24 -13.19
C PHE A 97 5.33 -16.43 -14.21
N HIS A 98 4.28 -17.01 -14.77
CA HIS A 98 3.35 -16.34 -15.66
C HIS A 98 1.93 -16.53 -15.10
N GLU A 99 1.25 -15.42 -14.87
CA GLU A 99 -0.11 -15.40 -14.34
C GLU A 99 -1.11 -15.61 -15.47
N TYR A 100 -2.08 -16.51 -15.26
CA TYR A 100 -3.06 -16.84 -16.29
C TYR A 100 -4.48 -16.53 -15.79
N GLY A 101 -5.08 -15.52 -16.41
CA GLY A 101 -6.50 -15.20 -16.29
C GLY A 101 -6.89 -14.43 -15.02
N TYR A 102 -8.12 -13.91 -15.03
CA TYR A 102 -8.67 -13.06 -13.98
C TYR A 102 -9.61 -13.85 -13.08
N ARG A 103 -9.04 -14.57 -12.12
CA ARG A 103 -9.83 -15.13 -11.02
C ARG A 103 -10.43 -13.98 -10.19
N SER A 104 -11.56 -14.22 -9.53
CA SER A 104 -12.25 -13.22 -8.71
C SER A 104 -11.34 -12.60 -7.64
N VAL A 105 -10.38 -13.37 -7.11
CA VAL A 105 -9.39 -12.91 -6.13
C VAL A 105 -8.43 -11.86 -6.72
N ILE A 106 -7.96 -12.08 -7.96
CA ILE A 106 -7.06 -11.14 -8.67
C ILE A 106 -7.80 -9.84 -9.01
N VAL A 107 -9.07 -9.93 -9.45
CA VAL A 107 -9.90 -8.74 -9.72
C VAL A 107 -10.13 -7.94 -8.44
N LEU A 108 -10.37 -8.62 -7.32
CA LEU A 108 -10.50 -7.98 -6.01
C LEU A 108 -9.19 -7.33 -5.56
N ALA A 109 -8.04 -7.99 -5.75
CA ALA A 109 -6.72 -7.43 -5.47
C ALA A 109 -6.51 -6.11 -6.25
N LEU A 110 -6.70 -6.14 -7.57
CA LEU A 110 -6.57 -4.97 -8.44
C LEU A 110 -7.52 -3.82 -8.03
N ALA A 111 -8.77 -4.14 -7.70
CA ALA A 111 -9.74 -3.13 -7.26
C ALA A 111 -9.31 -2.47 -5.93
N LEU A 112 -8.85 -3.27 -4.96
CA LEU A 112 -8.37 -2.77 -3.67
C LEU A 112 -7.09 -1.96 -3.81
N GLU A 113 -6.12 -2.43 -4.61
CA GLU A 113 -4.85 -1.77 -4.87
C GLU A 113 -5.07 -0.45 -5.61
N GLY A 114 -5.87 -0.46 -6.68
CA GLY A 114 -6.21 0.75 -7.43
C GLY A 114 -6.93 1.78 -6.56
N ALA A 115 -7.89 1.34 -5.74
CA ALA A 115 -8.55 2.22 -4.77
C ALA A 115 -7.56 2.77 -3.73
N ALA A 116 -6.65 1.93 -3.22
CA ALA A 116 -5.64 2.34 -2.25
C ALA A 116 -4.71 3.41 -2.83
N VAL A 117 -4.24 3.25 -4.07
CA VAL A 117 -3.41 4.26 -4.75
C VAL A 117 -4.11 5.61 -4.79
N VAL A 118 -5.36 5.66 -5.27
CA VAL A 118 -6.11 6.92 -5.38
C VAL A 118 -6.34 7.56 -4.01
N VAL A 119 -6.80 6.77 -3.03
CA VAL A 119 -7.12 7.24 -1.68
C VAL A 119 -5.87 7.75 -0.94
N LEU A 120 -4.76 7.00 -1.00
CA LEU A 120 -3.52 7.33 -0.31
C LEU A 120 -2.83 8.55 -0.93
N LEU A 121 -2.81 8.68 -2.25
CA LEU A 121 -2.32 9.89 -2.92
C LEU A 121 -3.17 11.12 -2.56
N GLY A 122 -4.49 10.97 -2.54
CA GLY A 122 -5.40 12.03 -2.08
C GLY A 122 -5.14 12.44 -0.63
N PHE A 123 -4.93 11.47 0.27
CA PHE A 123 -4.55 11.74 1.65
C PHE A 123 -3.20 12.46 1.76
N ALA A 124 -2.16 11.98 1.05
CA ALA A 124 -0.83 12.57 1.05
C ALA A 124 -0.84 14.03 0.57
N ALA A 125 -1.61 14.33 -0.48
CA ALA A 125 -1.80 15.69 -0.98
C ALA A 125 -2.43 16.61 0.09
N LEU A 126 -3.47 16.15 0.79
CA LEU A 126 -4.12 16.92 1.85
C LEU A 126 -3.22 17.13 3.08
N GLU A 127 -2.47 16.11 3.51
CA GLU A 127 -1.53 16.24 4.64
C GLU A 127 -0.37 17.18 4.30
N THR A 128 0.15 17.14 3.08
CA THR A 128 1.24 18.06 2.63
C THR A 128 0.78 19.52 2.58
N ARG A 129 -0.47 19.78 2.14
CA ARG A 129 -1.02 21.15 2.16
C ARG A 129 -1.15 21.70 3.58
N ARG A 130 -1.57 20.87 4.54
CA ARG A 130 -1.69 21.24 5.96
C ARG A 130 -0.35 21.68 6.56
N THR A 131 0.72 20.97 6.23
CA THR A 131 2.04 21.23 6.82
C THR A 131 2.72 22.46 6.21
N ARG A 132 2.41 22.80 4.96
CA ARG A 132 2.82 24.06 4.31
C ARG A 132 2.08 25.30 4.86
N GLY A 133 0.82 25.14 5.27
CA GLY A 133 0.00 26.24 5.77
C GLY A 133 0.25 26.63 7.24
N ARG A 134 1.14 25.94 7.96
CA ARG A 134 1.53 26.33 9.33
C ARG A 134 2.63 27.40 9.24
N PRO A 135 2.38 28.66 9.66
CA PRO A 135 3.43 29.67 9.76
C PRO A 135 4.51 29.19 10.72
N SER A 136 5.78 29.42 10.37
CA SER A 136 6.92 29.22 11.26
C SER A 136 6.89 30.31 12.33
N THR A 137 6.23 30.05 13.46
CA THR A 137 6.22 30.93 14.64
C THR A 137 7.45 30.79 15.54
N ASP A 138 8.49 30.07 15.09
CA ASP A 138 9.73 29.89 15.85
C ASP A 138 10.85 30.72 15.20
N ALA A 139 10.76 32.05 15.36
CA ALA A 139 11.85 32.99 15.18
C ALA A 139 11.63 34.14 16.17
N GLY A 140 11.98 33.89 17.42
CA GLY A 140 11.98 34.83 18.54
C GLY A 140 13.04 34.42 19.54
#